data_AF-A0A542Z7P2-F1
#
_entry.id   AF-A0A542Z7P2-F1
#
_cell.length_a   1.000
_cell.length_b   1.000
_cell.length_c   1.000
_cell.angle_alpha   90.00
_cell.angle_beta   90.00
_cell.angle_gamma   90.00
#
_symmetry.space_group_name_H-M   'P 1'
#
loop_
_entity.id
_entity.type
_entity.pdbx_description
1 polymer ?
#
loop_
_entity_poly.entity_id
_entity_poly.type
_entity_poly.pdbx_seq_one_letter_code
_entity_poly.pdbx_strand_id
1 'polypeptide(L)'
;MRLTTRPRSVARMRAHASSVGTAPQRTAPARARRPHRAARRAVRLLGNLVLVLVVTLFAGLAVGPHVFGYRTMTMLTGSMAPGINPGDVTVAVPEPISQLAVGQVITYQIPVDDHRDVSHRVVAVKRQANGTVQIQTKGDHNTGVDPWTAVITDRQVWRVVAVVPHLGAAIQALRGTGLRTVFLYVGPAALAVFLLAGIWRRGGTGDERSGEAPVEQPTPGTLDEEALASLTEEVDDPVCVRDFLTRWNDLLQARLDRVELALDKGQFSAARECALSLQVTSAMIGLTDFADAAAALEAALLEEDGVSASAAFTALRRLAPTASRSLQDHLAHQPN
;
A
#
# COMPACT_ATOMS: atom_id res chain seq x y z
N MET A 1 75.22 -37.02 -56.94
CA MET A 1 74.87 -36.19 -58.12
C MET A 1 74.33 -34.87 -57.56
N ARG A 2 75.17 -33.89 -57.24
CA ARG A 2 75.35 -32.61 -57.98
C ARG A 2 73.99 -32.05 -58.46
N LEU A 3 73.45 -30.94 -57.96
CA LEU A 3 73.97 -29.58 -58.14
C LEU A 3 73.39 -28.58 -57.11
N THR A 4 74.29 -27.72 -56.65
CA THR A 4 74.09 -26.43 -55.98
C THR A 4 73.50 -25.38 -56.91
N THR A 5 72.72 -24.41 -56.40
CA THR A 5 72.98 -22.93 -56.46
C THR A 5 71.71 -22.09 -56.33
N ARG A 6 71.68 -21.21 -55.32
CA ARG A 6 71.53 -19.73 -55.46
C ARG A 6 71.31 -19.09 -54.08
N PRO A 7 72.21 -18.21 -53.63
CA PRO A 7 71.88 -17.16 -52.69
C PRO A 7 71.97 -15.79 -53.37
N ARG A 8 71.14 -14.81 -52.97
CA ARG A 8 71.49 -13.39 -53.01
C ARG A 8 70.55 -12.53 -52.15
N SER A 9 71.17 -11.96 -51.13
CA SER A 9 70.73 -10.87 -50.25
C SER A 9 70.69 -9.52 -50.98
N VAL A 10 69.78 -8.62 -50.57
CA VAL A 10 70.03 -7.17 -50.38
C VAL A 10 68.96 -6.68 -49.37
N ALA A 11 69.29 -6.56 -48.09
CA ALA A 11 69.80 -5.36 -47.40
C ALA A 11 68.75 -4.26 -47.16
N ARG A 12 68.56 -3.94 -45.88
CA ARG A 12 68.67 -2.59 -45.28
C ARG A 12 68.14 -2.69 -43.83
N MET A 13 68.60 -1.97 -42.82
CA MET A 13 69.74 -1.08 -42.60
C MET A 13 69.51 -0.47 -41.20
N ARG A 14 70.52 -0.47 -40.33
CA ARG A 14 70.73 0.44 -39.17
C ARG A 14 69.71 0.36 -38.02
N ALA A 15 70.03 0.61 -36.75
CA ALA A 15 71.23 0.90 -35.96
C ALA A 15 70.84 0.61 -34.48
N HIS A 16 71.70 0.04 -33.63
CA HIS A 16 72.39 0.75 -32.52
C HIS A 16 71.61 1.98 -32.00
N ALA A 17 71.24 2.12 -30.72
CA ALA A 17 72.03 1.89 -29.52
C ALA A 17 71.13 1.93 -28.25
N SER A 18 71.64 1.33 -27.16
CA SER A 18 71.66 1.80 -25.75
C SER A 18 70.47 2.61 -25.20
N SER A 19 70.02 2.53 -23.95
CA SER A 19 70.37 1.82 -22.71
C SER A 19 69.44 2.42 -21.62
N VAL A 20 69.17 1.68 -20.55
CA VAL A 20 68.77 2.17 -19.20
C VAL A 20 67.37 2.79 -19.03
N GLY A 21 66.61 2.23 -18.07
CA GLY A 21 65.44 2.89 -17.48
C GLY A 21 64.49 1.96 -16.74
N THR A 22 64.96 1.22 -15.72
CA THR A 22 64.07 0.47 -14.81
C THR A 22 63.35 1.46 -13.90
N ALA A 23 62.12 1.85 -14.26
CA ALA A 23 61.27 2.70 -13.42
C ALA A 23 60.62 1.86 -12.30
N PRO A 24 60.63 2.31 -11.03
CA PRO A 24 59.97 1.61 -9.95
C PRO A 24 58.45 1.78 -10.08
N GLN A 25 57.72 0.67 -10.05
CA GLN A 25 56.26 0.68 -9.97
C GLN A 25 55.84 1.31 -8.63
N ARG A 26 55.29 2.54 -8.69
CA ARG A 26 54.57 3.14 -7.57
C ARG A 26 53.30 2.33 -7.33
N THR A 27 53.25 1.55 -6.25
CA THR A 27 52.02 1.00 -5.71
C THR A 27 51.11 2.15 -5.29
N ALA A 28 50.05 2.40 -6.05
CA ALA A 28 49.00 3.33 -5.67
C ALA A 28 48.31 2.83 -4.39
N PRO A 29 48.04 3.68 -3.39
CA PRO A 29 47.32 3.25 -2.19
C PRO A 29 45.89 2.85 -2.56
N ALA A 30 45.43 1.72 -2.04
CA ALA A 30 44.08 1.22 -2.16
C ALA A 30 43.10 2.31 -1.69
N ARG A 31 42.42 2.94 -2.66
CA ARG A 31 41.39 3.95 -2.44
C ARG A 31 40.28 3.34 -1.58
N ALA A 32 40.16 3.80 -0.34
CA ALA A 32 39.12 3.41 0.61
C ALA A 32 37.74 3.51 -0.06
N ARG A 33 37.12 2.35 -0.36
CA ARG A 33 35.77 2.29 -0.92
C ARG A 33 34.77 2.05 0.24
N ARG A 34 33.83 3.01 0.36
CA ARG A 34 32.40 2.91 0.72
C ARG A 34 31.93 3.48 2.09
N PRO A 35 32.05 4.79 2.35
CA PRO A 35 31.25 5.47 3.40
C PRO A 35 29.74 5.49 3.09
N HIS A 36 29.33 5.36 1.82
CA HIS A 36 27.94 5.52 1.39
C HIS A 36 26.97 4.42 1.86
N ARG A 37 27.44 3.19 2.16
CA ARG A 37 26.54 2.11 2.61
C ARG A 37 26.22 2.20 4.11
N ALA A 38 27.21 2.56 4.93
CA ALA A 38 27.03 2.79 6.37
C ALA A 38 26.18 4.05 6.60
N ALA A 39 26.46 5.14 5.87
CA ALA A 39 25.64 6.36 5.93
C ALA A 39 24.18 6.10 5.53
N ARG A 40 23.91 5.33 4.48
CA ARG A 40 22.54 4.95 4.08
C ARG A 40 21.82 4.11 5.13
N ARG A 41 22.53 3.21 5.84
CA ARG A 41 21.94 2.44 6.95
C ARG A 41 21.63 3.33 8.16
N ALA A 42 22.54 4.22 8.52
CA ALA A 42 22.35 5.16 9.62
C ALA A 42 21.16 6.10 9.36
N VAL A 43 21.03 6.65 8.15
CA VAL A 43 19.88 7.49 7.77
C VAL A 43 18.57 6.72 7.82
N ARG A 44 18.54 5.45 7.37
CA ARG A 44 17.34 4.61 7.47
C ARG A 44 16.97 4.27 8.92
N LEU A 45 17.95 3.94 9.75
CA LEU A 45 17.71 3.64 11.17
C LEU A 45 17.21 4.88 11.91
N LEU A 46 17.81 6.04 11.66
CA LEU A 46 17.35 7.32 12.22
C LEU A 46 15.93 7.66 11.74
N GLY A 47 15.66 7.48 10.44
CA GLY A 47 14.33 7.68 9.86
C GLY A 47 13.28 6.75 10.50
N ASN A 48 13.59 5.47 10.67
CA ASN A 48 12.71 4.52 11.34
C ASN A 48 12.50 4.87 12.81
N LEU A 49 13.53 5.31 13.53
CA LEU A 49 13.41 5.72 14.92
C LEU A 49 12.49 6.94 15.06
N VAL A 50 12.67 7.96 14.20
CA VAL A 50 11.81 9.14 14.16
C VAL A 50 10.37 8.74 13.84
N LEU A 51 10.18 7.83 12.87
CA LEU A 51 8.85 7.33 12.51
C LEU A 51 8.18 6.62 13.69
N VAL A 52 8.89 5.70 14.36
CA VAL A 52 8.38 4.99 15.54
C VAL A 52 8.03 5.98 16.65
N LEU A 53 8.86 6.99 16.90
CA LEU A 53 8.59 8.02 17.88
C LEU A 53 7.31 8.81 17.55
N VAL A 54 7.17 9.26 16.30
CA VAL A 54 5.99 10.01 15.83
C VAL A 54 4.73 9.16 15.94
N VAL A 55 4.78 7.91 15.48
CA VAL A 55 3.65 6.96 15.57
C VAL A 55 3.27 6.69 17.02
N THR A 56 4.25 6.49 17.90
CA THR A 56 4.01 6.25 19.33
C THR A 56 3.38 7.47 19.99
N LEU A 57 3.88 8.67 19.70
CA LEU A 57 3.31 9.92 20.22
C LEU A 57 1.87 10.11 19.71
N PHE A 58 1.63 9.89 18.42
CA PHE A 58 0.29 9.99 17.84
C PHE A 58 -0.67 8.96 18.42
N ALA A 59 -0.24 7.71 18.58
CA ALA A 59 -1.03 6.65 19.21
C ALA A 59 -1.32 6.99 20.67
N GLY A 60 -0.35 7.54 21.41
CA GLY A 60 -0.56 8.09 22.74
C GLY A 60 -1.67 9.13 22.73
N LEU A 61 -1.61 10.15 21.89
CA LEU A 61 -2.61 11.21 21.93
C LEU A 61 -3.99 10.82 21.35
N ALA A 62 -4.05 9.93 20.37
CA ALA A 62 -5.30 9.51 19.74
C ALA A 62 -5.99 8.36 20.48
N VAL A 63 -5.23 7.35 20.90
CA VAL A 63 -5.75 6.13 21.55
C VAL A 63 -5.62 6.22 23.07
N GLY A 64 -4.56 6.85 23.56
CA GLY A 64 -4.28 6.91 24.99
C GLY A 64 -5.37 7.53 25.86
N PRO A 65 -6.15 8.56 25.43
CA PRO A 65 -7.31 9.03 26.21
C PRO A 65 -8.30 7.91 26.55
N HIS A 66 -8.51 6.97 25.62
CA HIS A 66 -9.46 5.86 25.77
C HIS A 66 -8.94 4.74 26.67
N VAL A 67 -7.61 4.62 26.82
CA VAL A 67 -6.97 3.53 27.58
C VAL A 67 -6.51 3.99 28.97
N PHE A 68 -5.99 5.21 29.07
CA PHE A 68 -5.36 5.75 30.28
C PHE A 68 -6.25 6.77 31.02
N GLY A 69 -7.45 7.07 30.50
CA GLY A 69 -8.44 7.88 31.22
C GLY A 69 -8.11 9.38 31.34
N TYR A 70 -7.18 9.92 30.55
CA TYR A 70 -6.99 11.36 30.41
C TYR A 70 -7.82 11.93 29.26
N ARG A 71 -7.97 13.26 29.22
CA ARG A 71 -8.62 13.98 28.13
C ARG A 71 -7.64 14.89 27.42
N THR A 72 -7.79 14.99 26.11
CA THR A 72 -7.06 15.95 25.28
C THR A 72 -8.02 17.01 24.78
N MET A 73 -7.71 18.28 25.00
CA MET A 73 -8.53 19.40 24.53
C MET A 73 -7.67 20.40 23.77
N THR A 74 -8.22 20.99 22.71
CA THR A 74 -7.52 22.05 21.97
C THR A 74 -7.89 23.39 22.58
N MET A 75 -6.88 24.19 22.92
CA MET A 75 -7.09 25.54 23.43
C MET A 75 -7.58 26.44 22.29
N LEU A 76 -8.74 27.07 22.45
CA LEU A 76 -9.33 27.92 21.42
C LEU A 76 -9.02 29.41 21.60
N THR A 77 -8.76 29.84 22.84
CA THR A 77 -8.57 31.26 23.20
C THR A 77 -7.17 31.49 23.77
N GLY A 78 -6.76 32.76 23.82
CA GLY A 78 -5.46 33.18 24.35
C GLY A 78 -5.44 33.48 25.85
N SER A 79 -6.46 33.09 26.62
CA SER A 79 -6.58 33.48 28.03
C SER A 79 -5.49 32.87 28.93
N MET A 80 -4.85 31.80 28.49
CA MET A 80 -3.79 31.09 29.21
C MET A 80 -2.38 31.37 28.64
N ALA A 81 -2.24 32.33 27.72
CA ALA A 81 -0.96 32.70 27.13
C ALA A 81 -0.02 33.39 28.16
N PRO A 82 1.32 33.26 28.03
CA PRO A 82 2.05 32.52 26.98
C PRO A 82 2.23 31.02 27.27
N GLY A 83 1.81 30.54 28.45
CA GLY A 83 2.03 29.16 28.88
C GLY A 83 1.20 28.13 28.10
N ILE A 84 -0.01 28.50 27.68
CA ILE A 84 -0.87 27.71 26.80
C ILE A 84 -1.43 28.63 25.74
N ASN A 85 -1.07 28.41 24.48
CA ASN A 85 -1.44 29.27 23.37
C ASN A 85 -2.64 28.70 22.60
N PRO A 86 -3.38 29.54 21.86
CA PRO A 86 -4.42 29.06 20.95
C PRO A 86 -3.85 28.03 19.97
N GLY A 87 -4.54 26.90 19.82
CA GLY A 87 -4.12 25.78 18.98
C GLY A 87 -3.23 24.74 19.68
N ASP A 88 -2.80 24.97 20.92
CA ASP A 88 -2.11 23.97 21.71
C ASP A 88 -3.08 22.89 22.19
N VAL A 89 -2.59 21.66 22.35
CA VAL A 89 -3.38 20.55 22.91
C VAL A 89 -2.99 20.35 24.37
N THR A 90 -3.96 20.51 25.27
CA THR A 90 -3.79 20.24 26.70
C THR A 90 -4.13 18.78 26.99
N VAL A 91 -3.37 18.18 27.90
CA VAL A 91 -3.64 16.85 28.46
C VAL A 91 -4.11 17.06 29.90
N ALA A 92 -5.36 16.68 30.17
CA ALA A 92 -5.99 16.80 31.48
C ALA A 92 -6.28 15.42 32.08
N VAL A 93 -5.98 15.25 33.36
CA VAL A 93 -6.22 14.00 34.11
C VAL A 93 -7.31 14.24 35.16
N PRO A 94 -8.13 13.22 35.48
CA PRO A 94 -9.10 13.33 36.56
C PRO A 94 -8.35 13.33 37.91
N GLU A 95 -8.60 14.35 38.73
CA GLU A 95 -8.05 14.49 40.07
C GLU A 95 -9.19 14.58 41.09
N PRO A 96 -9.11 13.91 42.25
CA PRO A 96 -10.12 14.07 43.31
C PRO A 96 -10.25 15.53 43.73
N ILE A 97 -11.48 16.03 43.91
CA ILE A 97 -11.73 17.42 44.34
C ILE A 97 -11.07 17.78 45.68
N SER A 98 -10.79 16.78 46.51
CA SER A 98 -10.04 16.93 47.77
C SER A 98 -8.58 17.37 47.55
N GLN A 99 -7.99 17.05 46.41
CA GLN A 99 -6.61 17.40 46.04
C GLN A 99 -6.52 18.71 45.25
N LEU A 100 -7.65 19.32 44.90
CA LEU A 100 -7.69 20.61 44.23
C LEU A 100 -7.00 21.69 45.06
N ALA A 101 -6.02 22.36 44.47
CA ALA A 101 -5.19 23.36 45.11
C ALA A 101 -5.07 24.64 44.27
N VAL A 102 -4.81 25.76 44.96
CA VAL A 102 -4.50 27.04 44.32
C VAL A 102 -3.25 26.90 43.46
N GLY A 103 -3.28 27.50 42.28
CA GLY A 103 -2.21 27.46 41.28
C GLY A 103 -2.37 26.36 40.23
N GLN A 104 -3.26 25.39 40.42
CA GLN A 104 -3.55 24.37 39.40
C GLN A 104 -4.37 24.96 38.25
N VAL A 105 -4.12 24.49 37.03
CA VAL A 105 -4.95 24.80 35.86
C VAL A 105 -5.97 23.68 35.70
N ILE A 106 -7.25 24.02 35.72
CA ILE A 106 -8.33 23.05 35.59
C ILE A 106 -9.24 23.41 34.43
N THR A 107 -9.85 22.38 33.84
CA THR A 107 -10.96 22.54 32.91
C THR A 107 -12.28 22.30 33.65
N TYR A 108 -13.19 23.27 33.58
CA TYR A 108 -14.49 23.20 34.22
C TYR A 108 -15.55 23.93 33.40
N GLN A 109 -16.82 23.62 33.66
CA GLN A 109 -17.96 24.29 33.04
C GLN A 109 -18.29 25.57 33.81
N ILE A 110 -18.36 26.69 33.08
CA ILE A 110 -18.65 27.97 33.72
C ILE A 110 -20.13 28.06 34.16
N PRO A 111 -20.42 28.70 35.31
CA PRO A 111 -21.76 28.80 35.87
C PRO A 111 -22.55 29.97 35.25
N VAL A 112 -22.47 30.13 33.91
CA VAL A 112 -23.25 31.10 33.13
C VAL A 112 -23.97 30.37 32.00
N ASP A 113 -24.96 31.02 31.36
CA ASP A 113 -25.97 30.39 30.49
C ASP A 113 -25.45 29.41 29.41
N ASP A 114 -24.23 29.58 28.90
CA ASP A 114 -23.68 28.72 27.84
C ASP A 114 -22.97 27.46 28.35
N HIS A 115 -22.72 27.35 29.66
CA HIS A 115 -22.04 26.22 30.33
C HIS A 115 -20.81 25.68 29.60
N ARG A 116 -20.08 26.53 28.88
CA ARG A 116 -18.95 26.09 28.07
C ARG A 116 -17.77 25.64 28.95
N ASP A 117 -17.00 24.69 28.43
CA ASP A 117 -15.75 24.26 29.06
C ASP A 117 -14.67 25.35 28.94
N VAL A 118 -14.12 25.77 30.06
CA VAL A 118 -13.03 26.76 30.13
C VAL A 118 -11.89 26.19 30.97
N SER A 119 -10.66 26.45 30.52
CA SER A 119 -9.44 26.05 31.25
C SER A 119 -8.76 27.26 31.85
N HIS A 120 -8.83 27.44 33.17
CA HIS A 120 -8.22 28.58 33.87
C HIS A 120 -7.48 28.14 35.15
N ARG A 121 -6.59 29.00 35.66
CA ARG A 121 -5.84 28.76 36.88
C ARG A 121 -6.68 29.07 38.12
N VAL A 122 -6.70 28.15 39.06
CA VAL A 122 -7.36 28.34 40.36
C VAL A 122 -6.58 29.35 41.19
N VAL A 123 -7.24 30.43 41.60
CA VAL A 123 -6.66 31.48 42.46
C VAL A 123 -7.18 31.41 43.89
N ALA A 124 -8.36 30.82 44.11
CA ALA A 124 -8.89 30.57 45.44
C ALA A 124 -9.74 29.30 45.48
N VAL A 125 -9.68 28.59 46.61
CA VAL A 125 -10.48 27.38 46.90
C VAL A 125 -11.14 27.56 48.27
N LYS A 126 -12.46 27.45 48.33
CA LYS A 126 -13.26 27.48 49.57
C LYS A 126 -14.06 26.18 49.68
N ARG A 127 -13.74 25.38 50.69
CA ARG A 127 -14.42 24.11 50.96
C ARG A 127 -15.58 24.37 51.91
N GLN A 128 -16.79 23.94 51.55
CA GLN A 128 -17.99 24.13 52.36
C GLN A 128 -18.31 22.87 53.19
N ALA A 129 -19.02 23.06 54.31
CA ALA A 129 -19.42 21.97 55.21
C ALA A 129 -20.38 20.96 54.55
N ASN A 130 -21.11 21.37 53.51
CA ASN A 130 -21.99 20.50 52.71
C ASN A 130 -21.22 19.60 51.72
N GLY A 131 -19.88 19.64 51.70
CA GLY A 131 -19.04 18.86 50.80
C GLY A 131 -18.78 19.49 49.43
N THR A 132 -19.37 20.64 49.11
CA THR A 132 -19.11 21.36 47.86
C THR A 132 -17.83 22.17 47.93
N VAL A 133 -17.20 22.40 46.78
CA VAL A 133 -15.99 23.23 46.67
C VAL A 133 -16.28 24.41 45.76
N GLN A 134 -16.19 25.61 46.32
CA GLN A 134 -16.24 26.85 45.57
C GLN A 134 -14.84 27.24 45.13
N ILE A 135 -14.72 27.64 43.87
CA ILE A 135 -13.46 28.03 43.27
C ILE A 135 -13.59 29.38 42.61
N GLN A 136 -12.49 30.13 42.65
CA GLN A 136 -12.29 31.29 41.82
C GLN A 136 -11.12 31.02 40.90
N THR A 137 -11.29 31.30 39.62
CA THR A 137 -10.28 31.07 38.60
C THR A 137 -9.90 32.36 37.88
N LYS A 138 -8.78 32.32 37.19
CA LYS A 138 -8.25 33.40 36.38
C LYS A 138 -7.47 32.81 35.20
N GLY A 139 -7.68 33.33 34.00
CA GLY A 139 -6.78 33.09 32.88
C GLY A 139 -5.43 33.77 33.10
N ASP A 140 -4.33 33.07 32.82
CA ASP A 140 -2.97 33.59 33.05
C ASP A 140 -2.69 34.93 32.32
N HIS A 141 -3.31 35.14 31.17
CA HIS A 141 -3.22 36.37 30.37
C HIS A 141 -4.27 37.42 30.76
N ASN A 142 -5.30 37.07 31.53
CA ASN A 142 -6.38 37.98 31.86
C ASN A 142 -5.93 39.03 32.89
N THR A 143 -6.48 40.24 32.82
CA THR A 143 -6.16 41.32 33.77
C THR A 143 -6.80 41.08 35.15
N GLY A 144 -8.06 40.63 35.17
CA GLY A 144 -8.82 40.32 36.38
C GLY A 144 -9.05 38.83 36.61
N VAL A 145 -9.62 38.50 37.77
CA VAL A 145 -10.23 37.19 38.04
C VAL A 145 -11.51 37.04 37.23
N ASP A 146 -11.94 35.80 37.02
CA ASP A 146 -13.22 35.55 36.36
C ASP A 146 -14.37 36.18 37.18
N PRO A 147 -15.39 36.76 36.51
CA PRO A 147 -16.46 37.51 37.19
C PRO A 147 -17.47 36.62 37.92
N TRP A 148 -17.25 35.31 37.94
CA TRP A 148 -18.09 34.31 38.60
C TRP A 148 -17.28 33.50 39.63
N THR A 149 -17.99 32.89 40.57
CA THR A 149 -17.45 31.85 41.45
C THR A 149 -18.10 30.53 41.04
N ALA A 150 -17.30 29.54 40.67
CA ALA A 150 -17.82 28.24 40.25
C ALA A 150 -17.96 27.32 41.47
N VAL A 151 -19.06 26.57 41.52
CA VAL A 151 -19.30 25.54 42.53
C VAL A 151 -19.12 24.19 41.86
N ILE A 152 -18.12 23.43 42.28
CA ILE A 152 -17.90 22.08 41.77
C ILE A 152 -18.66 21.11 42.66
N THR A 153 -19.65 20.45 42.08
CA THR A 153 -20.43 19.38 42.72
C THR A 153 -19.87 17.99 42.43
N ASP A 154 -19.07 17.86 41.38
CA ASP A 154 -18.45 16.60 41.00
C ASP A 154 -17.35 16.17 41.97
N ARG A 155 -17.18 14.85 42.11
CA ARG A 155 -16.11 14.27 42.95
C ARG A 155 -14.72 14.44 42.35
N GLN A 156 -14.64 14.75 41.06
CA GLN A 156 -13.39 14.84 40.31
C GLN A 156 -13.36 16.11 39.45
N VAL A 157 -12.16 16.62 39.23
CA VAL A 157 -11.87 17.77 38.36
C VAL A 157 -10.82 17.39 37.34
N TRP A 158 -10.90 18.00 36.16
CA TRP A 158 -9.91 17.80 35.09
C TRP A 158 -8.74 18.75 35.29
N ARG A 159 -7.62 18.26 35.81
CA ARG A 159 -6.40 19.06 35.95
C ARG A 159 -5.54 18.93 34.70
N VAL A 160 -5.17 20.06 34.11
CA VAL A 160 -4.19 20.11 33.02
C VAL A 160 -2.80 19.80 33.59
N VAL A 161 -2.16 18.75 33.07
CA VAL A 161 -0.83 18.29 33.51
C VAL A 161 0.25 18.44 32.45
N ALA A 162 -0.12 18.50 31.18
CA ALA A 162 0.82 18.70 30.08
C ALA A 162 0.18 19.51 28.96
N VAL A 163 1.04 20.16 28.17
CA VAL A 163 0.67 20.96 27.00
C VAL A 163 1.56 20.51 25.86
N VAL A 164 0.96 20.23 24.71
CA VAL A 164 1.68 19.88 23.48
C VAL A 164 1.51 21.05 22.51
N PRO A 165 2.53 21.90 22.36
CA PRO A 165 2.46 23.08 21.51
C PRO A 165 2.21 22.73 20.05
N HIS A 166 1.47 23.58 19.33
CA HIS A 166 1.23 23.48 17.87
C HIS A 166 0.54 22.21 17.37
N LEU A 167 0.21 21.26 18.25
CA LEU A 167 -0.36 19.99 17.83
C LEU A 167 -1.77 20.16 17.27
N GLY A 168 -2.57 21.07 17.80
CA GLY A 168 -3.90 21.34 17.27
C GLY A 168 -3.82 21.84 15.83
N ALA A 169 -2.85 22.70 15.52
CA ALA A 169 -2.58 23.14 14.15
C ALA A 169 -2.11 21.98 13.24
N ALA A 170 -1.25 21.10 13.74
CA ALA A 170 -0.82 19.91 13.00
C ALA A 170 -1.99 18.95 12.71
N ILE A 171 -2.86 18.70 13.70
CA ILE A 171 -4.07 17.88 13.55
C ILE A 171 -5.04 18.52 12.56
N GLN A 172 -5.26 19.83 12.64
CA GLN A 172 -6.09 20.59 11.70
C GLN A 172 -5.53 20.51 10.28
N ALA A 173 -4.21 20.63 10.11
CA ALA A 173 -3.55 20.47 8.81
C ALA A 173 -3.68 19.03 8.26
N LEU A 174 -3.53 18.01 9.12
CA LEU A 174 -3.74 16.60 8.79
C LEU A 174 -5.20 16.30 8.42
N ARG A 175 -6.17 16.94 9.08
CA ARG A 175 -7.60 16.87 8.73
C ARG A 175 -7.99 17.78 7.56
N GLY A 176 -7.04 18.57 7.05
CA GLY A 176 -7.25 19.47 5.93
C GLY A 176 -7.55 18.71 4.63
N THR A 177 -8.17 19.41 3.69
CA THR A 177 -8.64 18.90 2.39
C THR A 177 -7.58 18.11 1.64
N GLY A 178 -6.29 18.45 1.78
CA GLY A 178 -5.18 17.78 1.10
C GLY A 178 -5.05 16.29 1.43
N LEU A 179 -5.09 15.90 2.72
CA LEU A 179 -4.92 14.49 3.10
C LEU A 179 -6.17 13.68 2.71
N ARG A 180 -7.37 14.27 2.87
CA ARG A 180 -8.62 13.66 2.38
C ARG A 180 -8.58 13.45 0.86
N THR A 181 -8.13 14.44 0.10
CA THR A 181 -7.99 14.33 -1.36
C THR A 181 -6.97 13.27 -1.75
N VAL A 182 -5.86 13.18 -1.00
CA VAL A 182 -4.84 12.14 -1.24
C VAL A 182 -5.39 10.75 -0.96
N PHE A 183 -6.01 10.50 0.19
CA PHE A 183 -6.56 9.17 0.48
C PHE A 183 -7.80 8.81 -0.35
N LEU A 184 -8.64 9.78 -0.70
CA LEU A 184 -9.88 9.53 -1.43
C LEU A 184 -9.67 9.45 -2.95
N TYR A 185 -8.75 10.25 -3.50
CA TYR A 185 -8.53 10.33 -4.94
C TYR A 185 -7.14 9.83 -5.34
N VAL A 186 -6.07 10.35 -4.73
CA VAL A 186 -4.69 10.07 -5.20
C VAL A 186 -4.25 8.64 -4.89
N GLY A 187 -4.59 8.09 -3.73
CA GLY A 187 -4.25 6.72 -3.33
C GLY A 187 -4.91 5.69 -4.25
N PRO A 188 -6.24 5.72 -4.41
CA PRO A 188 -6.95 4.87 -5.37
C PRO A 188 -6.51 5.09 -6.81
N ALA A 189 -6.30 6.35 -7.25
CA ALA A 189 -5.81 6.63 -8.59
C ALA A 189 -4.39 6.11 -8.83
N ALA A 190 -3.48 6.27 -7.87
CA ALA A 190 -2.12 5.75 -7.95
C ALA A 190 -2.11 4.22 -7.93
N LEU A 191 -2.98 3.58 -7.13
CA LEU A 191 -3.18 2.14 -7.15
C LEU A 191 -3.73 1.68 -8.50
N ALA A 192 -4.74 2.34 -9.04
CA ALA A 192 -5.29 2.05 -10.35
C ALA A 192 -4.22 2.21 -11.45
N VAL A 193 -3.46 3.31 -11.45
CA VAL A 193 -2.35 3.54 -12.38
C VAL A 193 -1.27 2.48 -12.21
N PHE A 194 -0.95 2.06 -10.98
CA PHE A 194 0.03 0.99 -10.73
C PHE A 194 -0.44 -0.35 -11.27
N LEU A 195 -1.71 -0.70 -11.06
CA LEU A 195 -2.32 -1.93 -11.57
C LEU A 195 -2.36 -1.90 -13.11
N LEU A 196 -2.81 -0.79 -13.71
CA LEU A 196 -2.83 -0.58 -15.17
C LEU A 196 -1.42 -0.62 -15.77
N ALA A 197 -0.44 0.03 -15.12
CA ALA A 197 0.95 -0.01 -15.54
C ALA A 197 1.57 -1.41 -15.37
N GLY A 198 1.07 -2.22 -14.43
CA GLY A 198 1.43 -3.64 -14.29
C GLY A 198 0.95 -4.47 -15.48
N ILE A 199 -0.27 -4.20 -15.97
CA ILE A 199 -0.81 -4.80 -17.21
C ILE A 199 0.05 -4.39 -18.41
N TRP A 200 0.40 -3.11 -18.52
CA TRP A 200 1.17 -2.60 -19.66
C TRP A 200 2.66 -2.93 -19.62
N ARG A 201 3.26 -3.10 -18.43
CA ARG A 201 4.65 -3.59 -18.29
C ARG A 201 4.78 -5.07 -18.61
N ARG A 202 3.73 -5.88 -18.43
CA ARG A 202 3.70 -7.26 -18.92
C ARG A 202 3.61 -7.36 -20.45
N GLY A 203 3.08 -6.32 -21.11
CA GLY A 203 3.05 -6.21 -22.57
C GLY A 203 4.29 -5.58 -23.21
N GLY A 204 5.31 -5.19 -22.42
CA GLY A 204 6.41 -4.33 -22.87
C GLY A 204 7.81 -4.95 -22.85
N THR A 205 7.96 -6.26 -22.62
CA THR A 205 9.24 -6.95 -22.79
C THR A 205 9.23 -7.74 -24.07
N GLY A 206 9.46 -7.03 -25.18
CA GLY A 206 9.63 -7.67 -26.47
C GLY A 206 9.76 -6.64 -27.57
N ASP A 207 10.83 -5.85 -27.56
CA ASP A 207 11.60 -5.55 -28.77
C ASP A 207 12.78 -4.62 -28.43
N GLU A 208 13.94 -5.18 -28.06
CA GLU A 208 15.25 -4.65 -28.47
C GLU A 208 16.30 -5.78 -28.44
N ARG A 209 16.42 -6.43 -29.61
CA ARG A 209 17.62 -7.07 -30.21
C ARG A 209 18.51 -7.98 -29.35
N SER A 210 18.51 -9.27 -29.69
CA SER A 210 19.73 -10.07 -29.90
C SER A 210 19.42 -11.35 -30.69
N GLY A 211 19.98 -11.44 -31.91
CA GLY A 211 20.45 -12.66 -32.57
C GLY A 211 19.48 -13.82 -32.79
N GLU A 212 18.92 -13.87 -34.00
CA GLU A 212 18.89 -15.07 -34.88
C GLU A 212 18.90 -16.45 -34.18
N ALA A 213 17.72 -16.97 -33.87
CA ALA A 213 17.43 -18.40 -33.89
C ALA A 213 15.98 -18.56 -34.39
N PRO A 214 15.67 -19.51 -35.29
CA PRO A 214 14.30 -19.69 -35.77
C PRO A 214 13.39 -20.06 -34.60
N VAL A 215 12.50 -19.13 -34.21
CA VAL A 215 11.43 -19.41 -33.25
C VAL A 215 10.37 -20.21 -34.00
N GLU A 216 10.28 -21.48 -33.65
CA GLU A 216 9.19 -22.38 -33.98
C GLU A 216 7.87 -21.72 -33.53
N GLN A 217 6.89 -21.67 -34.43
CA GLN A 217 5.58 -21.10 -34.13
C GLN A 217 4.93 -21.84 -32.95
N PRO A 218 4.27 -21.17 -31.99
CA PRO A 218 3.58 -21.84 -30.91
C PRO A 218 2.47 -22.72 -31.51
N THR A 219 2.49 -24.01 -31.14
CA THR A 219 1.48 -24.97 -31.58
C THR A 219 0.19 -24.70 -30.81
N PRO A 220 -0.99 -24.58 -31.46
CA PRO A 220 -2.25 -24.35 -30.74
C PRO A 220 -2.60 -25.57 -29.86
N GLY A 221 -3.04 -25.33 -28.62
CA GLY A 221 -3.70 -26.37 -27.81
C GLY A 221 -2.88 -27.01 -26.67
N THR A 222 -1.92 -26.33 -26.07
CA THR A 222 -1.25 -26.84 -24.87
C THR A 222 -1.95 -26.33 -23.61
N LEU A 223 -2.48 -27.27 -22.83
CA LEU A 223 -2.77 -27.04 -21.42
C LEU A 223 -1.46 -26.64 -20.73
N ASP A 224 -1.46 -25.51 -20.02
CA ASP A 224 -0.32 -25.06 -19.25
C ASP A 224 -0.17 -25.91 -17.99
N GLU A 225 0.72 -26.90 -18.08
CA GLU A 225 1.06 -27.81 -16.98
C GLU A 225 1.68 -27.08 -15.78
N GLU A 226 2.35 -25.93 -15.98
CA GLU A 226 2.92 -25.14 -14.89
C GLU A 226 1.81 -24.47 -14.06
N ALA A 227 0.80 -23.93 -14.74
CA ALA A 227 -0.39 -23.37 -14.08
C ALA A 227 -1.12 -24.44 -13.24
N LEU A 228 -1.23 -25.66 -13.76
CA LEU A 228 -1.90 -26.75 -13.06
C LEU A 228 -1.09 -27.31 -11.88
N ALA A 229 0.24 -27.36 -12.02
CA ALA A 229 1.15 -27.69 -10.91
C ALA A 229 1.04 -26.66 -9.78
N SER A 230 1.01 -25.36 -10.12
CA SER A 230 0.81 -24.28 -9.16
C SER A 230 -0.55 -24.39 -8.45
N LEU A 231 -1.63 -24.70 -9.17
CA LEU A 231 -2.95 -24.89 -8.59
C LEU A 231 -2.95 -26.08 -7.61
N THR A 232 -2.26 -27.16 -7.96
CA THR A 232 -2.15 -28.36 -7.11
C THR A 232 -1.36 -28.09 -5.83
N GLU A 233 -0.29 -27.31 -5.91
CA GLU A 233 0.48 -26.86 -4.74
C GLU A 233 -0.33 -25.95 -3.82
N GLU A 234 -1.13 -25.02 -4.38
CA GLU A 234 -1.92 -24.06 -3.59
C GLU A 234 -3.10 -24.71 -2.86
N VAL A 235 -3.76 -25.70 -3.49
CA VAL A 235 -4.94 -26.38 -2.93
C VAL A 235 -4.54 -27.46 -1.91
N ASP A 236 -3.34 -28.03 -2.01
CA ASP A 236 -2.80 -29.10 -1.12
C ASP A 236 -3.73 -30.33 -1.01
N ASP A 237 -4.58 -30.57 -2.02
CA ASP A 237 -5.47 -31.73 -2.13
C ASP A 237 -5.63 -32.13 -3.61
N PRO A 238 -4.92 -33.18 -4.07
CA PRO A 238 -4.95 -33.61 -5.48
C PRO A 238 -6.29 -34.23 -5.89
N VAL A 239 -7.08 -34.77 -4.94
CA VAL A 239 -8.41 -35.31 -5.23
C VAL A 239 -9.38 -34.17 -5.49
N CYS A 240 -9.29 -33.10 -4.70
CA CYS A 240 -10.09 -31.88 -4.90
C CYS A 240 -9.82 -31.24 -6.26
N VAL A 241 -8.55 -31.14 -6.68
CA VAL A 241 -8.18 -30.60 -7.99
C VAL A 241 -8.74 -31.48 -9.12
N ARG A 242 -8.57 -32.80 -9.02
CA ARG A 242 -9.13 -33.75 -10.00
C ARG A 242 -10.65 -33.61 -10.14
N ASP A 243 -11.38 -33.59 -9.02
CA ASP A 243 -12.82 -33.39 -9.01
C ASP A 243 -13.24 -32.06 -9.63
N PHE A 244 -12.48 -30.99 -9.38
CA PHE A 244 -12.72 -29.68 -9.97
C PHE A 244 -12.55 -29.71 -11.50
N LEU A 245 -11.47 -30.31 -12.01
CA LEU A 245 -11.22 -30.44 -13.45
C LEU A 245 -12.29 -31.28 -14.13
N THR A 246 -12.68 -32.41 -13.54
CA THR A 246 -13.79 -33.24 -14.05
C THR A 246 -15.09 -32.46 -14.12
N ARG A 247 -15.48 -31.77 -13.03
CA ARG A 247 -16.70 -30.95 -12.99
C ARG A 247 -16.65 -29.80 -14.00
N TRP A 248 -15.49 -29.17 -14.18
CA TRP A 248 -15.33 -28.10 -15.16
C TRP A 248 -15.60 -28.62 -16.58
N ASN A 249 -15.03 -29.79 -16.91
CA ASN A 249 -15.23 -30.45 -18.20
C ASN A 249 -16.70 -30.83 -18.43
N ASP A 250 -17.34 -31.44 -17.43
CA ASP A 250 -18.74 -31.87 -17.51
C ASP A 250 -19.70 -30.70 -17.71
N LEU A 251 -19.41 -29.56 -17.09
CA LEU A 251 -20.21 -28.34 -17.19
C LEU A 251 -19.88 -27.48 -18.41
N LEU A 252 -18.83 -27.79 -19.18
CA LEU A 252 -18.37 -26.93 -20.27
C LEU A 252 -19.46 -26.71 -21.33
N GLN A 253 -20.06 -27.80 -21.84
CA GLN A 253 -21.09 -27.70 -22.89
C GLN A 253 -22.33 -26.95 -22.40
N ALA A 254 -22.84 -27.31 -21.22
CA ALA A 254 -24.01 -26.64 -20.65
C ALA A 254 -23.79 -25.13 -20.40
N ARG A 255 -22.55 -24.72 -20.11
CA ARG A 255 -22.18 -23.30 -19.98
C ARG A 255 -22.13 -22.60 -21.34
N LEU A 256 -21.61 -23.24 -22.38
CA LEU A 256 -21.61 -22.70 -23.75
C LEU A 256 -23.04 -22.56 -24.30
N ASP A 257 -23.90 -23.56 -24.09
CA ASP A 257 -25.31 -23.50 -24.52
C ASP A 257 -26.07 -22.37 -23.81
N ARG A 258 -25.73 -22.07 -22.56
CA ARG A 258 -26.31 -20.93 -21.82
C ARG A 258 -25.88 -19.59 -22.40
N VAL A 259 -24.62 -19.47 -22.83
CA VAL A 259 -24.12 -18.27 -23.52
C VAL A 259 -24.85 -18.08 -24.85
N GLU A 260 -24.99 -19.15 -25.64
CA GLU A 260 -25.71 -19.12 -26.91
C GLU A 260 -27.16 -18.68 -26.73
N LEU A 261 -27.88 -19.29 -25.79
CA LEU A 261 -29.26 -18.93 -25.48
C LEU A 261 -29.42 -17.47 -25.03
N ALA A 262 -28.45 -16.95 -24.28
CA ALA A 262 -28.45 -15.56 -23.84
C ALA A 262 -28.19 -14.59 -24.99
N LEU A 263 -27.27 -14.93 -25.90
CA LEU A 263 -27.00 -14.16 -27.13
C LEU A 263 -28.23 -14.13 -28.04
N ASP A 264 -28.88 -15.27 -28.26
CA ASP A 264 -30.10 -15.38 -29.08
C ASP A 264 -31.26 -14.53 -28.54
N LYS A 265 -31.33 -14.37 -27.22
CA LYS A 265 -32.35 -13.55 -26.54
C LYS A 265 -31.94 -12.08 -26.38
N GLY A 266 -30.77 -11.67 -26.84
CA GLY A 266 -30.22 -10.32 -26.62
C GLY A 266 -29.94 -9.99 -25.15
N GLN A 267 -29.76 -11.00 -24.30
CA GLN A 267 -29.48 -10.86 -22.87
C GLN A 267 -27.97 -10.73 -22.62
N PHE A 268 -27.37 -9.64 -23.10
CA PHE A 268 -25.90 -9.44 -23.07
C PHE A 268 -25.30 -9.53 -21.67
N SER A 269 -25.99 -9.01 -20.64
CA SER A 269 -25.52 -9.12 -19.25
C SER A 269 -25.40 -10.57 -18.77
N ALA A 270 -26.37 -11.43 -19.10
CA ALA A 270 -26.37 -12.85 -18.71
C ALA A 270 -25.32 -13.64 -19.51
N ALA A 271 -25.13 -13.32 -20.79
CA ALA A 271 -24.06 -13.88 -21.61
C ALA A 271 -22.68 -13.50 -21.04
N ARG A 272 -22.51 -12.25 -20.59
CA ARG A 272 -21.25 -11.74 -20.04
C ARG A 272 -20.88 -12.41 -18.73
N GLU A 273 -21.84 -12.63 -17.84
CA GLU A 273 -21.60 -13.37 -16.58
C GLU A 273 -21.08 -14.79 -16.86
N CYS A 274 -21.64 -15.48 -17.86
CA CYS A 274 -21.19 -16.81 -18.25
C CYS A 274 -19.81 -16.77 -18.91
N ALA A 275 -19.53 -15.79 -19.78
CA ALA A 275 -18.24 -15.58 -20.43
C ALA A 275 -17.12 -15.29 -19.41
N LEU A 276 -17.36 -14.39 -18.45
CA LEU A 276 -16.44 -14.09 -17.34
C LEU A 276 -16.13 -15.34 -16.51
N SER A 277 -17.15 -16.14 -16.18
CA SER A 277 -16.96 -17.38 -15.44
C SER A 277 -16.11 -18.39 -16.22
N LEU A 278 -16.34 -18.54 -17.52
CA LEU A 278 -15.54 -19.39 -18.40
C LEU A 278 -14.10 -18.90 -18.51
N GLN A 279 -13.88 -17.60 -18.67
CA GLN A 279 -12.55 -16.98 -18.73
C GLN A 279 -11.74 -17.25 -17.46
N VAL A 280 -12.28 -16.90 -16.28
CA VAL A 280 -11.56 -17.05 -15.01
C VAL A 280 -11.26 -18.52 -14.75
N THR A 281 -12.24 -19.41 -14.94
CA THR A 281 -12.05 -20.84 -14.64
C THR A 281 -11.14 -21.56 -15.62
N SER A 282 -11.12 -21.17 -16.90
CA SER A 282 -10.16 -21.72 -17.88
C SER A 282 -8.74 -21.21 -17.67
N ALA A 283 -8.57 -19.94 -17.30
CA ALA A 283 -7.27 -19.37 -16.94
C ALA A 283 -6.66 -20.05 -15.69
N MET A 284 -7.48 -20.33 -14.67
CA MET A 284 -7.04 -21.03 -13.46
C MET A 284 -6.50 -22.45 -13.73
N ILE A 285 -7.03 -23.13 -14.75
CA ILE A 285 -6.63 -24.51 -15.11
C ILE A 285 -5.66 -24.58 -16.29
N GLY A 286 -5.06 -23.44 -16.67
CA GLY A 286 -4.03 -23.40 -17.70
C GLY A 286 -4.52 -23.54 -19.15
N LEU A 287 -5.82 -23.38 -19.42
CA LEU A 287 -6.36 -23.40 -20.79
C LEU A 287 -6.27 -21.99 -21.41
N THR A 288 -5.05 -21.52 -21.68
CA THR A 288 -4.76 -20.14 -22.09
C THR A 288 -5.51 -19.71 -23.35
N ASP A 289 -5.46 -20.52 -24.41
CA ASP A 289 -6.14 -20.21 -25.69
C ASP A 289 -7.66 -20.06 -25.51
N PHE A 290 -8.25 -20.91 -24.65
CA PHE A 290 -9.67 -20.87 -24.35
C PHE A 290 -10.03 -19.66 -23.48
N ALA A 291 -9.17 -19.32 -22.50
CA ALA A 291 -9.32 -18.16 -21.64
C ALA A 291 -9.25 -16.85 -22.46
N ASP A 292 -8.32 -16.75 -23.40
CA ASP A 292 -8.17 -15.60 -24.29
C ASP A 292 -9.38 -15.43 -25.21
N ALA A 293 -9.90 -16.53 -25.77
CA ALA A 293 -11.13 -16.49 -26.55
C ALA A 293 -12.36 -16.09 -25.71
N ALA A 294 -12.42 -16.51 -24.45
CA ALA A 294 -13.49 -16.12 -23.52
C ALA A 294 -13.38 -14.63 -23.14
N ALA A 295 -12.17 -14.11 -22.97
CA ALA A 295 -11.91 -12.69 -22.75
C ALA A 295 -12.32 -11.84 -23.97
N ALA A 296 -12.04 -12.31 -25.19
CA ALA A 296 -12.48 -11.64 -26.42
C ALA A 296 -14.01 -11.57 -26.53
N LEU A 297 -14.71 -12.63 -26.13
CA LEU A 297 -16.17 -12.64 -26.05
C LEU A 297 -16.69 -11.65 -25.00
N GLU A 298 -16.07 -11.59 -23.82
CA GLU A 298 -16.44 -10.65 -22.76
C GLU A 298 -16.30 -9.19 -23.22
N ALA A 299 -15.19 -8.86 -23.88
CA ALA A 299 -14.94 -7.54 -24.45
C ALA A 299 -16.00 -7.16 -25.50
N ALA A 300 -16.37 -8.08 -26.39
CA ALA A 300 -17.42 -7.83 -27.37
C ALA A 300 -18.82 -7.65 -26.73
N LEU A 301 -19.09 -8.37 -25.64
CA LEU A 301 -20.33 -8.23 -24.87
C LEU A 301 -20.40 -6.90 -24.09
N LEU A 302 -19.27 -6.32 -23.68
CA LEU A 302 -19.20 -5.00 -23.04
C LEU A 302 -19.60 -3.86 -23.97
N GLU A 303 -19.31 -3.99 -25.26
CA GLU A 303 -19.65 -2.98 -26.27
C GLU A 303 -21.10 -3.10 -26.76
N GLU A 304 -21.88 -4.07 -26.23
CA GLU A 304 -23.24 -4.41 -26.67
C GLU A 304 -23.37 -4.67 -28.18
N ASP A 305 -22.26 -5.06 -28.84
CA ASP A 305 -22.23 -5.42 -30.25
C ASP A 305 -22.54 -6.90 -30.45
N GLY A 306 -23.81 -7.19 -30.78
CA GLY A 306 -24.28 -8.56 -31.01
C GLY A 306 -23.58 -9.30 -32.17
N VAL A 307 -23.06 -8.59 -33.17
CA VAL A 307 -22.36 -9.22 -34.32
C VAL A 307 -20.96 -9.66 -33.89
N SER A 308 -20.23 -8.76 -33.24
CA SER A 308 -18.90 -9.08 -32.70
C SER A 308 -18.97 -10.12 -31.59
N ALA A 309 -19.98 -10.07 -30.72
CA ALA A 309 -20.18 -11.06 -29.66
C ALA A 309 -20.48 -12.45 -30.25
N SER A 310 -21.30 -12.55 -31.30
CA SER A 310 -21.59 -13.82 -31.98
C SER A 310 -20.35 -14.40 -32.68
N ALA A 311 -19.54 -13.55 -33.31
CA ALA A 311 -18.29 -13.96 -33.93
C ALA A 311 -17.27 -14.47 -32.89
N ALA A 312 -17.11 -13.74 -31.78
CA ALA A 312 -16.25 -14.14 -30.67
C ALA A 312 -16.73 -15.44 -30.00
N PHE A 313 -18.04 -15.60 -29.79
CA PHE A 313 -18.61 -16.83 -29.26
C PHE A 313 -18.37 -18.03 -30.19
N THR A 314 -18.48 -17.83 -31.50
CA THR A 314 -18.17 -18.86 -32.49
C THR A 314 -16.70 -19.30 -32.40
N ALA A 315 -15.78 -18.36 -32.22
CA ALA A 315 -14.36 -18.67 -32.03
C ALA A 315 -14.12 -19.46 -30.73
N LEU A 316 -14.72 -19.04 -29.61
CA LEU A 316 -14.67 -19.75 -28.33
C LEU A 316 -15.20 -21.19 -28.45
N ARG A 317 -16.36 -21.36 -29.11
CA ARG A 317 -16.99 -22.68 -29.30
C ARG A 317 -16.12 -23.64 -30.12
N ARG A 318 -15.34 -23.12 -31.08
CA ARG A 318 -14.40 -23.94 -31.87
C ARG A 318 -13.24 -24.50 -31.04
N LEU A 319 -12.84 -23.80 -29.97
CA LEU A 319 -11.75 -24.25 -29.10
C LEU A 319 -12.21 -25.26 -28.03
N ALA A 320 -13.51 -25.30 -27.72
CA ALA A 320 -14.07 -26.16 -26.67
C ALA A 320 -13.72 -27.66 -26.82
N PRO A 321 -13.76 -28.29 -28.01
CA PRO A 321 -13.38 -29.70 -28.15
C PRO A 321 -11.90 -29.94 -27.86
N THR A 322 -11.02 -29.01 -28.25
CA THR A 322 -9.58 -29.12 -27.99
C THR A 322 -9.28 -28.94 -26.50
N ALA A 323 -9.89 -27.93 -25.86
CA ALA A 323 -9.80 -27.70 -24.42
C ALA A 323 -10.25 -28.93 -23.61
N SER A 324 -11.39 -29.54 -23.99
CA SER A 324 -11.90 -30.75 -23.34
C SER A 324 -10.95 -31.93 -23.49
N ARG A 325 -10.39 -32.15 -24.70
CA ARG A 325 -9.41 -33.22 -24.95
C ARG A 325 -8.13 -33.03 -24.12
N SER A 326 -7.52 -31.85 -24.15
CA SER A 326 -6.28 -31.59 -23.41
C SER A 326 -6.46 -31.82 -21.91
N LEU A 327 -7.63 -31.46 -21.36
CA LEU A 327 -7.95 -31.70 -19.95
C LEU A 327 -8.19 -33.18 -19.63
N GLN A 328 -8.88 -33.91 -20.52
CA GLN A 328 -9.11 -35.35 -20.37
C GLN A 328 -7.80 -36.15 -20.48
N ASP A 329 -6.93 -35.76 -21.41
CA ASP A 329 -5.60 -36.36 -21.57
C ASP A 329 -4.77 -36.16 -20.30
N HIS A 330 -4.77 -34.96 -19.72
CA HIS A 330 -4.11 -34.71 -18.44
C HIS A 330 -4.66 -35.59 -17.30
N LEU A 331 -5.99 -35.65 -17.16
CA LEU A 331 -6.65 -36.47 -16.14
C LEU A 331 -6.34 -37.97 -16.28
N ALA A 332 -6.12 -38.46 -17.50
CA ALA A 332 -5.78 -39.86 -17.77
C ALA A 332 -4.33 -40.23 -17.37
N HIS A 333 -3.41 -39.27 -17.33
CA HIS A 333 -2.00 -39.49 -16.99
C HIS A 333 -1.67 -39.32 -15.49
N GLN A 334 -2.65 -38.90 -14.69
CA GLN A 334 -2.51 -38.76 -13.23
C GLN A 334 -2.68 -40.13 -12.52
N PRO A 335 -1.74 -40.56 -11.66
CA PRO A 335 -1.90 -41.79 -10.88
C PRO A 335 -3.08 -41.68 -9.90
N ASN A 336 -3.85 -42.76 -9.75
CA ASN A 336 -5.01 -42.85 -8.86
C ASN A 336 -4.68 -42.45 -7.42
#